data_AF-A0A0G2GD02-F1
#
_entry.id   AF-A0A0G2GD02-F1
#
_cell.length_a   1.000
_cell.length_b   1.000
_cell.length_c   1.000
_cell.angle_alpha   90.00
_cell.angle_beta   90.00
_cell.angle_gamma   90.00
#
_symmetry.space_group_name_H-M   'P 1'
#
loop_
_entity.id
_entity.type
_entity.pdbx_description
1 polymer ?
#
loop_
_entity_poly.entity_id
_entity_poly.type
_entity_poly.pdbx_seq_one_letter_code
_entity_poly.pdbx_strand_id
1 'polypeptide(L)'
;MLSCEICGASLVVSEDLHVNTSGDETRPESPGPEREHLALLETDYLDPVKLSFRAGGEKIFYERLKGAMIQRKWLLRNAPPIPEPTNLTDSAQISSVTSGDQNALSPRNNLVGIAGLERRGLETRKNNERVIGGAFEDLEALMSSAKDIVALAEKFAKETGRQSDTETSNALTESAAALGMVTTKDLLGSGGSSESLYLSELSRNLAEYLTDDRRGVLRLEGGIMSLVDLWAVFNGSRNGVELISPADFEKAASLWEKLKLPVRLRRFKSGLLVVQRTDRSDDKTVQQIQSWIRDLPSLRGVTAQETAQHFGWSVGVASEELEMAEEQGALCREGGIEGLRFWPNLLVLGDDDIAYELSRITMAAT
;
A
#
# COMPACT_ATOMS: atom_id res chain seq x y z
N MET A 1 -16.85 19.53 47.60
CA MET A 1 -16.81 19.89 46.16
C MET A 1 -17.88 19.06 45.46
N LEU A 2 -18.84 19.69 44.79
CA LEU A 2 -19.99 19.03 44.16
C LEU A 2 -20.08 19.33 42.66
N SER A 3 -18.94 19.26 42.00
CA SER A 3 -18.85 19.41 40.56
C SER A 3 -17.83 18.43 40.00
N CYS A 4 -18.13 17.85 38.84
CA CYS A 4 -17.24 16.97 38.10
C CYS A 4 -15.99 17.74 37.63
N GLU A 5 -14.79 17.28 37.98
CA GLU A 5 -13.54 17.99 37.65
C GLU A 5 -13.17 17.94 36.15
N ILE A 6 -13.84 17.12 35.35
CA ILE A 6 -13.56 16.99 33.91
C ILE A 6 -14.44 17.92 33.06
N CYS A 7 -15.68 18.17 33.48
CA CYS A 7 -16.63 18.96 32.69
C CYS A 7 -17.42 20.01 33.49
N GLY A 8 -17.14 20.16 34.79
CA GLY A 8 -17.77 21.16 35.66
C GLY A 8 -19.23 20.89 36.00
N ALA A 9 -19.83 19.77 35.58
CA ALA A 9 -21.23 19.47 35.82
C ALA A 9 -21.52 19.23 37.32
N SER A 10 -22.62 19.80 37.82
CA SER A 10 -23.04 19.72 39.23
C SER A 10 -23.49 18.29 39.60
N LEU A 11 -22.98 17.76 40.71
CA LEU A 11 -23.32 16.43 41.21
C LEU A 11 -24.32 16.56 42.35
N VAL A 12 -25.47 15.88 42.24
CA VAL A 12 -26.51 15.90 43.29
C VAL A 12 -26.04 15.02 44.45
N VAL A 13 -26.02 15.57 45.67
CA VAL A 13 -25.85 14.79 46.91
C VAL A 13 -27.19 14.24 47.32
N SER A 14 -27.30 12.92 47.41
CA SER A 14 -28.37 12.28 48.15
C SER A 14 -27.83 11.89 49.52
N GLU A 15 -28.06 12.72 50.53
CA GLU A 15 -27.97 12.30 51.93
C GLU A 15 -29.28 11.58 52.28
N ASP A 16 -29.11 10.39 52.87
CA ASP A 16 -30.11 9.54 53.52
C ASP A 16 -31.20 8.89 52.67
N LEU A 17 -30.94 7.64 52.27
CA LEU A 17 -31.93 6.56 52.38
C LEU A 17 -31.20 5.23 52.58
N HIS A 18 -31.03 4.87 53.85
CA HIS A 18 -30.76 3.50 54.25
C HIS A 18 -32.07 2.70 54.19
N VAL A 19 -31.98 1.49 53.63
CA VAL A 19 -32.88 0.33 53.82
C VAL A 19 -33.96 0.08 52.73
N ASN A 20 -33.61 -0.93 51.91
CA ASN A 20 -34.39 -2.10 51.50
C ASN A 20 -34.79 -2.29 50.02
N THR A 21 -34.38 -3.49 49.58
CA THR A 21 -35.01 -4.41 48.63
C THR A 21 -34.83 -4.19 47.14
N SER A 22 -34.05 -5.12 46.57
CA SER A 22 -34.33 -5.91 45.37
C SER A 22 -34.54 -5.15 44.06
N GLY A 23 -33.47 -5.13 43.26
CA GLY A 23 -33.49 -4.79 41.84
C GLY A 23 -32.13 -5.11 41.25
N ASP A 24 -32.05 -6.27 40.62
CA ASP A 24 -30.95 -6.68 39.75
C ASP A 24 -30.81 -5.67 38.60
N GLU A 25 -29.79 -4.81 38.67
CA GLU A 25 -29.16 -4.23 37.47
C GLU A 25 -27.66 -4.20 37.72
N THR A 26 -27.03 -5.35 37.51
CA THR A 26 -25.60 -5.44 37.23
C THR A 26 -25.30 -4.56 36.02
N ARG A 27 -24.86 -3.32 36.26
CA ARG A 27 -24.37 -2.44 35.21
C ARG A 27 -23.19 -3.14 34.52
N PRO A 28 -23.27 -3.49 33.22
CA PRO A 28 -22.11 -4.05 32.55
C PRO A 28 -21.04 -2.96 32.45
N GLU A 29 -19.87 -3.23 33.04
CA GLU A 29 -18.68 -2.45 32.71
C GLU A 29 -18.44 -2.54 31.20
N SER A 30 -18.24 -1.38 30.56
CA SER A 30 -17.97 -1.32 29.13
C SER A 30 -16.61 -1.98 28.87
N PRO A 31 -16.54 -3.05 28.05
CA PRO A 31 -15.28 -3.76 27.81
C PRO A 31 -14.18 -2.77 27.43
N GLY A 32 -13.05 -2.85 28.12
CA GLY A 32 -11.82 -2.20 27.66
C GLY A 32 -11.40 -2.81 26.32
N PRO A 33 -10.65 -2.08 25.48
CA PRO A 33 -10.05 -2.72 24.31
C PRO A 33 -9.09 -3.82 24.80
N GLU A 34 -9.45 -5.08 24.61
CA GLU A 34 -8.54 -6.21 24.82
C GLU A 34 -7.38 -6.08 23.82
N ARG A 35 -6.16 -5.93 24.34
CA ARG A 35 -4.94 -5.76 23.53
C ARG A 35 -4.42 -7.08 22.93
N GLU A 36 -5.25 -8.11 22.82
CA GLU A 36 -4.77 -9.46 22.49
C GLU A 36 -5.00 -9.90 21.03
N HIS A 37 -5.63 -9.09 20.17
CA HIS A 37 -5.96 -9.54 18.81
C HIS A 37 -5.69 -8.58 17.64
N LEU A 38 -4.74 -7.64 17.77
CA LEU A 38 -4.28 -6.81 16.64
C LEU A 38 -2.75 -6.72 16.48
N ALA A 39 -2.00 -7.64 17.09
CA ALA A 39 -0.53 -7.66 17.04
C ALA A 39 0.08 -8.27 15.75
N LEU A 40 -0.64 -8.26 14.62
CA LEU A 40 -0.16 -8.85 13.36
C LEU A 40 -0.07 -7.86 12.18
N LEU A 41 -0.06 -6.55 12.45
CA LEU A 41 0.33 -5.57 11.44
C LEU A 41 1.24 -4.54 12.12
N GLU A 42 2.55 -4.61 11.83
CA GLU A 42 3.48 -3.50 11.98
C GLU A 42 2.98 -2.34 11.11
N THR A 43 2.08 -1.55 11.68
CA THR A 43 1.67 -0.25 11.15
C THR A 43 1.60 0.68 12.35
N ASP A 44 2.32 1.80 12.23
CA ASP A 44 2.45 2.92 13.16
C ASP A 44 1.43 2.97 14.30
N TYR A 45 1.94 3.10 15.54
CA TYR A 45 1.21 3.33 16.78
C TYR A 45 -0.01 4.25 16.63
N LEU A 46 -1.17 3.67 16.29
CA LEU A 46 -2.45 4.33 16.44
C LEU A 46 -2.99 3.94 17.80
N ASP A 47 -2.73 4.78 18.81
CA ASP A 47 -3.35 4.65 20.12
C ASP A 47 -4.87 4.70 19.95
N PRO A 48 -5.61 3.62 20.27
CA PRO A 48 -7.05 3.60 20.09
C PRO A 48 -7.70 4.54 21.10
N VAL A 49 -8.33 5.61 20.60
CA VAL A 49 -9.07 6.57 21.43
C VAL A 49 -10.48 6.03 21.70
N LYS A 50 -10.78 5.67 22.95
CA LYS A 50 -12.14 5.30 23.39
C LYS A 50 -12.94 6.54 23.76
N LEU A 51 -14.10 6.72 23.14
CA LEU A 51 -15.06 7.79 23.45
C LEU A 51 -16.29 7.18 24.13
N SER A 52 -16.61 7.65 25.34
CA SER A 52 -17.77 7.18 26.12
C SER A 52 -18.75 8.30 26.42
N PHE A 53 -20.04 8.06 26.18
CA PHE A 53 -21.12 9.03 26.41
C PHE A 53 -21.94 8.63 27.63
N ARG A 54 -22.08 9.52 28.62
CA ARG A 54 -22.79 9.23 29.88
C ARG A 54 -24.26 9.65 29.89
N ALA A 55 -24.67 10.53 28.99
CA ALA A 55 -26.02 11.13 28.95
C ALA A 55 -26.64 11.08 27.54
N GLY A 56 -26.30 10.07 26.75
CA GLY A 56 -26.66 9.98 25.33
C GLY A 56 -25.89 10.97 24.45
N GLY A 57 -26.31 11.13 23.19
CA GLY A 57 -25.65 11.99 22.19
C GLY A 57 -24.67 11.25 21.26
N GLU A 58 -24.43 9.97 21.51
CA GLU A 58 -23.57 9.10 20.68
C GLU A 58 -23.98 9.07 19.21
N LYS A 59 -25.29 9.02 18.90
CA LYS A 59 -25.81 8.93 17.54
C LYS A 59 -25.55 10.20 16.74
N ILE A 60 -25.79 11.35 17.36
CA ILE A 60 -25.55 12.67 16.76
C ILE A 60 -24.04 12.90 16.56
N PHE A 61 -23.24 12.50 17.56
CA PHE A 61 -21.79 12.55 17.43
C PHE A 61 -21.29 11.64 16.30
N TYR A 62 -21.77 10.39 16.24
CA TYR A 62 -21.39 9.43 15.22
C TYR A 62 -21.77 9.91 13.81
N GLU A 63 -22.97 10.47 13.64
CA GLU A 63 -23.42 11.02 12.36
C GLU A 63 -22.52 12.19 11.91
N ARG A 64 -22.18 13.10 12.83
CA ARG A 64 -21.27 14.22 12.53
C ARG A 64 -19.83 13.78 12.29
N LEU A 65 -19.34 12.81 13.06
CA LEU A 65 -18.00 12.25 12.90
C LEU A 65 -17.90 11.53 11.54
N LYS A 66 -18.92 10.75 11.17
CA LYS A 66 -19.02 10.13 9.85
C LYS A 66 -19.04 11.18 8.74
N GLY A 67 -19.82 12.26 8.91
CA GLY A 67 -19.83 13.39 7.98
C GLY A 67 -18.47 14.05 7.83
N ALA A 68 -17.78 14.32 8.94
CA ALA A 68 -16.43 14.88 8.93
C ALA A 68 -15.44 13.91 8.26
N MET A 69 -15.52 12.62 8.58
CA MET A 69 -14.68 11.56 8.02
C MET A 69 -14.80 11.41 6.51
N ILE A 70 -16.00 11.59 5.97
CA ILE A 70 -16.24 11.63 4.52
C ILE A 70 -15.65 12.91 3.92
N GLN A 71 -15.85 14.05 4.57
CA GLN A 71 -15.38 15.35 4.07
C GLN A 71 -13.85 15.51 4.14
N ARG A 72 -13.16 14.80 5.04
CA ARG A 72 -11.70 14.81 5.26
C ARG A 72 -11.06 16.20 5.28
N LYS A 73 -11.80 17.22 5.71
CA LYS A 73 -11.38 18.63 5.63
C LYS A 73 -10.08 18.94 6.38
N TRP A 74 -9.74 18.14 7.39
CA TRP A 74 -8.48 18.29 8.12
C TRP A 74 -7.24 17.96 7.27
N LEU A 75 -7.40 17.24 6.14
CA LEU A 75 -6.33 17.02 5.15
C LEU A 75 -6.07 18.26 4.27
N LEU A 76 -7.02 19.20 4.21
CA LEU A 76 -6.91 20.43 3.43
C LEU A 76 -6.20 21.56 4.19
N ARG A 77 -5.71 21.31 5.42
CA ARG A 77 -5.04 22.34 6.25
C ARG A 77 -3.77 22.92 5.61
N ASN A 78 -3.20 22.21 4.63
CA ASN A 78 -2.03 22.63 3.86
C ASN A 78 -2.35 22.96 2.38
N ALA A 79 -3.63 22.97 1.99
CA ALA A 79 -4.02 23.39 0.64
C ALA A 79 -4.00 24.93 0.58
N PRO A 80 -3.48 25.54 -0.51
CA PRO A 80 -3.56 26.98 -0.70
C PRO A 80 -5.02 27.44 -0.58
N PRO A 81 -5.29 28.62 0.02
CA PRO A 81 -6.64 29.14 0.12
C PRO A 81 -7.24 29.25 -1.29
N ILE A 82 -8.48 28.76 -1.44
CA ILE A 82 -9.26 28.94 -2.66
C ILE A 82 -9.37 30.45 -2.91
N PRO A 83 -8.97 30.98 -4.08
CA PRO A 83 -9.09 32.39 -4.36
C PRO A 83 -10.57 32.78 -4.32
N GLU A 84 -10.96 33.57 -3.32
CA GLU A 84 -12.25 34.24 -3.32
C GLU A 84 -12.30 35.21 -4.50
N PRO A 85 -13.41 35.28 -5.25
CA PRO A 85 -13.53 36.24 -6.34
C PRO A 85 -13.47 37.65 -5.77
N THR A 86 -12.36 38.35 -6.06
CA THR A 86 -12.15 39.76 -5.76
C THR A 86 -13.26 40.57 -6.40
N ASN A 87 -14.25 40.98 -5.61
CA ASN A 87 -15.20 42.01 -6.02
C ASN A 87 -14.45 43.34 -6.10
N LEU A 88 -13.96 43.65 -7.29
CA LEU A 88 -13.49 44.97 -7.67
C LEU A 88 -14.71 45.88 -7.89
N THR A 89 -15.07 46.66 -6.87
CA THR A 89 -15.72 47.96 -7.08
C THR A 89 -15.09 48.95 -6.14
N ASP A 90 -14.26 49.79 -6.73
CA ASP A 90 -13.58 50.91 -6.12
C ASP A 90 -14.54 52.11 -5.96
N SER A 91 -14.18 53.01 -5.03
CA SER A 91 -14.68 54.38 -4.82
C SER A 91 -16.09 54.61 -4.21
N ALA A 92 -16.12 54.97 -2.92
CA ALA A 92 -16.46 56.34 -2.46
C ALA A 92 -16.70 56.39 -0.93
N GLN A 93 -15.69 56.85 -0.20
CA GLN A 93 -15.72 57.94 0.78
C GLN A 93 -16.86 58.08 1.84
N ILE A 94 -16.40 58.17 3.10
CA ILE A 94 -16.83 59.05 4.23
C ILE A 94 -17.60 58.38 5.40
N SER A 95 -16.82 58.18 6.48
CA SER A 95 -17.02 58.57 7.89
C SER A 95 -18.38 58.43 8.61
N SER A 96 -18.35 57.59 9.66
CA SER A 96 -18.62 57.92 11.07
C SER A 96 -20.03 58.36 11.56
N VAL A 97 -20.51 57.61 12.57
CA VAL A 97 -21.20 58.06 13.81
C VAL A 97 -22.76 57.99 13.88
N THR A 98 -23.21 57.23 14.90
CA THR A 98 -24.44 57.25 15.73
C THR A 98 -25.84 56.96 15.17
N SER A 99 -26.48 56.00 15.86
CA SER A 99 -27.84 55.98 16.42
C SER A 99 -28.98 56.71 15.68
N GLY A 100 -30.03 55.97 15.34
CA GLY A 100 -31.33 56.57 14.99
C GLY A 100 -32.21 55.68 14.12
N ASP A 101 -33.09 54.97 14.80
CA ASP A 101 -34.37 54.37 14.44
C ASP A 101 -35.06 54.66 13.07
N GLN A 102 -35.88 53.67 12.67
CA GLN A 102 -37.03 53.69 11.75
C GLN A 102 -36.83 53.54 10.21
N ASN A 103 -37.29 52.35 9.77
CA ASN A 103 -38.17 52.10 8.61
C ASN A 103 -37.60 52.11 7.16
N ALA A 104 -37.28 50.90 6.65
CA ALA A 104 -37.59 50.54 5.26
C ALA A 104 -37.68 49.01 5.14
N LEU A 105 -38.87 48.53 4.76
CA LEU A 105 -39.16 47.12 4.50
C LEU A 105 -38.34 46.60 3.30
N SER A 106 -37.53 45.57 3.54
CA SER A 106 -37.24 44.55 2.53
C SER A 106 -37.27 43.20 3.21
N PRO A 107 -38.25 42.33 2.90
CA PRO A 107 -38.23 40.98 3.42
C PRO A 107 -37.06 40.26 2.77
N ARG A 108 -36.05 39.89 3.57
CA ARG A 108 -35.23 38.73 3.24
C ARG A 108 -36.17 37.53 3.28
N ASN A 109 -36.83 37.30 2.14
CA ASN A 109 -37.61 36.12 1.89
C ASN A 109 -36.66 34.93 1.92
N ASN A 110 -36.48 34.37 3.12
CA ASN A 110 -36.10 32.98 3.29
C ASN A 110 -37.25 32.17 2.69
N LEU A 111 -37.24 31.98 1.37
CA LEU A 111 -38.22 31.20 0.62
C LEU A 111 -38.03 29.72 1.00
N VAL A 112 -38.61 29.33 2.14
CA VAL A 112 -38.69 27.95 2.59
C VAL A 112 -39.92 27.33 1.91
N GLY A 113 -39.68 26.48 0.92
CA GLY A 113 -40.72 25.79 0.13
C GLY A 113 -40.14 25.09 -1.11
N ILE A 114 -40.95 24.30 -1.82
CA ILE A 114 -40.55 23.51 -3.01
C ILE A 114 -39.89 24.40 -4.08
N ALA A 115 -40.36 25.64 -4.24
CA ALA A 115 -39.78 26.64 -5.14
C ALA A 115 -38.35 27.09 -4.72
N GLY A 116 -38.04 27.11 -3.43
CA GLY A 116 -36.69 27.38 -2.92
C GLY A 116 -35.74 26.21 -3.19
N LEU A 117 -36.25 24.97 -3.12
CA LEU A 117 -35.50 23.77 -3.48
C LEU A 117 -35.23 23.70 -5.00
N GLU A 118 -36.22 24.07 -5.82
CA GLU A 118 -36.10 24.15 -7.28
C GLU A 118 -35.05 25.20 -7.70
N ARG A 119 -35.11 26.41 -7.10
CA ARG A 119 -34.11 27.45 -7.34
C ARG A 119 -32.71 27.01 -6.93
N ARG A 120 -32.57 26.36 -5.77
CA ARG A 120 -31.28 25.82 -5.31
C ARG A 120 -30.77 24.71 -6.24
N GLY A 121 -31.67 23.87 -6.77
CA GLY A 121 -31.33 22.84 -7.75
C GLY A 121 -30.84 23.43 -9.08
N LEU A 122 -31.50 24.47 -9.58
CA LEU A 122 -31.09 25.20 -10.79
C LEU A 122 -29.75 25.93 -10.60
N GLU A 123 -29.56 26.61 -9.47
CA GLU A 123 -28.29 27.27 -9.14
C GLU A 123 -27.15 26.26 -9.01
N THR A 124 -27.40 25.08 -8.42
CA THR A 124 -26.40 24.00 -8.34
C THR A 124 -26.04 23.47 -9.73
N ARG A 125 -27.02 23.26 -10.62
CA ARG A 125 -26.77 22.83 -12.01
C ARG A 125 -25.94 23.86 -12.78
N LYS A 126 -26.28 25.14 -12.66
CA LYS A 126 -25.55 26.23 -13.32
C LYS A 126 -24.13 26.39 -12.79
N ASN A 127 -23.93 26.20 -11.47
CA ASN A 127 -22.60 26.19 -10.89
C ASN A 127 -21.77 24.99 -11.38
N ASN A 128 -22.37 23.79 -11.42
CA ASN A 128 -21.71 22.60 -11.93
C ASN A 128 -21.35 22.77 -13.41
N GLU A 129 -22.24 23.31 -14.23
CA GLU A 129 -21.98 23.61 -15.65
C GLU A 129 -20.81 24.57 -15.82
N ARG A 130 -20.73 25.63 -15.00
CA ARG A 130 -19.61 26.57 -15.05
C ARG A 130 -18.29 25.95 -14.62
N VAL A 131 -18.29 25.17 -13.53
CA VAL A 131 -17.09 24.50 -13.02
C VAL A 131 -16.59 23.45 -14.02
N ILE A 132 -17.50 22.68 -14.61
CA ILE A 132 -17.17 21.68 -15.62
C ILE A 132 -16.68 22.36 -16.90
N GLY A 133 -17.36 23.42 -17.36
CA GLY A 133 -16.95 24.19 -18.54
C GLY A 133 -15.57 24.82 -18.40
N GLY A 134 -15.30 25.47 -17.26
CA GLY A 134 -13.99 26.04 -16.97
C GLY A 134 -12.89 24.97 -16.86
N ALA A 135 -13.16 23.82 -16.24
CA ALA A 135 -12.20 22.74 -16.15
C ALA A 135 -11.86 22.12 -17.52
N PHE A 136 -12.80 22.09 -18.47
CA PHE A 136 -12.53 21.63 -19.83
C PHE A 136 -11.75 22.65 -20.65
N GLU A 137 -12.02 23.95 -20.49
CA GLU A 137 -11.24 25.03 -21.13
C GLU A 137 -9.79 25.02 -20.63
N ASP A 138 -9.58 24.85 -19.32
CA ASP A 138 -8.25 24.71 -18.73
C ASP A 138 -7.53 23.45 -19.22
N LEU A 139 -8.26 22.33 -19.37
CA LEU A 139 -7.70 21.09 -19.94
C LEU A 139 -7.31 21.29 -21.41
N GLU A 140 -8.11 22.00 -22.20
CA GLU A 140 -7.80 22.28 -23.60
C GLU A 140 -6.59 23.22 -23.76
N ALA A 141 -6.46 24.23 -22.90
CA ALA A 141 -5.26 25.06 -22.80
C ALA A 141 -4.02 24.24 -22.39
N LEU A 142 -4.18 23.29 -21.46
CA LEU A 142 -3.11 22.37 -21.06
C LEU A 142 -2.74 21.41 -22.20
N MET A 143 -3.70 20.88 -22.93
CA MET A 143 -3.46 19.99 -24.07
C MET A 143 -2.78 20.71 -25.24
N SER A 144 -3.17 21.95 -25.53
CA SER A 144 -2.50 22.76 -26.57
C SER A 144 -1.06 23.10 -26.19
N SER A 145 -0.81 23.53 -24.95
CA SER A 145 0.55 23.78 -24.47
C SER A 145 1.42 22.51 -24.45
N ALA A 146 0.86 21.36 -24.04
CA ALA A 146 1.55 20.08 -24.09
C ALA A 146 1.91 19.69 -25.53
N LYS A 147 1.03 19.95 -26.51
CA LYS A 147 1.29 19.69 -27.94
C LYS A 147 2.42 20.55 -28.49
N ASP A 148 2.50 21.82 -28.08
CA ASP A 148 3.60 22.71 -28.47
C ASP A 148 4.94 22.23 -27.89
N ILE A 149 4.94 21.79 -26.62
CA ILE A 149 6.13 21.22 -25.97
C ILE A 149 6.57 19.93 -26.69
N VAL A 150 5.64 19.04 -27.05
CA VAL A 150 5.94 17.82 -27.82
C VAL A 150 6.51 18.16 -29.20
N ALA A 151 5.92 19.12 -29.91
CA ALA A 151 6.42 19.55 -31.22
C ALA A 151 7.83 20.16 -31.14
N LEU A 152 8.14 20.87 -30.06
CA LEU A 152 9.50 21.35 -29.79
C LEU A 152 10.46 20.19 -29.51
N ALA A 153 10.07 19.22 -28.68
CA ALA A 153 10.87 18.03 -28.38
C ALA A 153 11.17 17.20 -29.65
N GLU A 154 10.18 17.01 -30.53
CA GLU A 154 10.35 16.33 -31.82
C GLU A 154 11.32 17.07 -32.75
N LYS A 155 11.23 18.41 -32.81
CA LYS A 155 12.19 19.24 -33.57
C LYS A 155 13.60 19.06 -33.04
N PHE A 156 13.80 19.12 -31.73
CA PHE A 156 15.11 18.89 -31.11
C PHE A 156 15.64 17.48 -31.36
N ALA A 157 14.80 16.45 -31.26
CA ALA A 157 15.18 15.08 -31.55
C ALA A 157 15.60 14.90 -33.02
N LYS A 158 14.89 15.54 -33.96
CA LYS A 158 15.17 15.47 -35.41
C LYS A 158 16.42 16.26 -35.83
N GLU A 159 16.65 17.41 -35.21
CA GLU A 159 17.86 18.24 -35.42
C GLU A 159 19.10 17.51 -34.87
N THR A 160 18.98 16.90 -33.70
CA THR A 160 20.08 16.17 -33.02
C THR A 160 20.35 14.80 -33.63
N GLY A 161 19.35 14.11 -34.19
CA GLY A 161 19.54 12.88 -34.96
C GLY A 161 20.42 13.05 -36.22
N ARG A 162 20.78 14.29 -36.59
CA ARG A 162 21.73 14.62 -37.66
C ARG A 162 23.16 14.88 -37.16
N GLN A 163 23.38 15.02 -35.85
CA GLN A 163 24.69 15.18 -35.19
C GLN A 163 24.90 14.06 -34.18
N SER A 164 25.73 13.07 -34.55
CA SER A 164 25.99 11.87 -33.74
C SER A 164 26.98 12.14 -32.59
N ASP A 165 26.63 13.02 -31.65
CA ASP A 165 27.41 13.21 -30.43
C ASP A 165 26.66 12.63 -29.23
N THR A 166 27.21 11.56 -28.66
CA THR A 166 26.63 10.77 -27.55
C THR A 166 26.51 11.55 -26.24
N GLU A 167 27.26 12.65 -26.08
CA GLU A 167 27.27 13.44 -24.84
C GLU A 167 26.07 14.40 -24.75
N THR A 168 25.60 14.96 -25.86
CA THR A 168 24.47 15.91 -25.87
C THR A 168 23.13 15.22 -25.64
N SER A 169 23.01 13.95 -26.06
CA SER A 169 21.86 13.08 -25.78
C SER A 169 21.63 12.87 -24.28
N ASN A 170 22.69 12.75 -23.48
CA ASN A 170 22.59 12.49 -22.04
C ASN A 170 22.11 13.73 -21.28
N ALA A 171 22.62 14.92 -21.61
CA ALA A 171 22.22 16.18 -20.98
C ALA A 171 20.74 16.53 -21.23
N LEU A 172 20.21 16.20 -22.42
CA LEU A 172 18.80 16.39 -22.74
C LEU A 172 17.90 15.36 -22.03
N THR A 173 18.40 14.15 -21.80
CA THR A 173 17.68 13.10 -21.05
C THR A 173 17.49 13.50 -19.59
N GLU A 174 18.51 14.09 -18.98
CA GLU A 174 18.45 14.64 -17.62
C GLU A 174 17.50 15.85 -17.54
N SER A 175 17.52 16.72 -18.57
CA SER A 175 16.63 17.88 -18.66
C SER A 175 15.16 17.50 -18.88
N ALA A 176 14.87 16.45 -19.67
CA ALA A 176 13.52 15.94 -19.90
C ALA A 176 12.94 15.21 -18.67
N ALA A 177 13.78 14.51 -17.91
CA ALA A 177 13.39 13.92 -16.63
C ALA A 177 13.11 14.99 -15.57
N ALA A 178 13.91 16.06 -15.50
CA ALA A 178 13.71 17.19 -14.60
C ALA A 178 12.42 17.97 -14.87
N LEU A 179 11.92 17.96 -16.12
CA LEU A 179 10.66 18.61 -16.51
C LEU A 179 9.42 17.74 -16.27
N GLY A 180 9.55 16.54 -15.69
CA GLY A 180 8.40 15.69 -15.35
C GLY A 180 7.56 15.23 -16.54
N MET A 181 8.15 15.18 -17.74
CA MET A 181 7.48 14.91 -19.01
C MET A 181 7.25 13.40 -19.20
N VAL A 182 6.48 12.79 -18.29
CA VAL A 182 6.13 11.34 -18.26
C VAL A 182 5.33 10.91 -19.50
N THR A 183 4.73 11.86 -20.23
CA THR A 183 3.96 11.60 -21.47
C THR A 183 4.83 11.20 -22.68
N THR A 184 6.16 11.32 -22.58
CA THR A 184 7.07 10.82 -23.62
C THR A 184 7.27 9.31 -23.64
N LYS A 185 6.84 8.61 -22.57
CA LYS A 185 6.91 7.14 -22.48
C LYS A 185 6.12 6.42 -23.58
N ASP A 186 5.01 7.00 -24.03
CA ASP A 186 4.14 6.45 -25.08
C ASP A 186 4.44 7.03 -26.48
N LEU A 187 5.07 8.22 -26.54
CA LEU A 187 5.32 8.95 -27.79
C LEU A 187 6.70 8.67 -28.42
N LEU A 188 7.70 8.20 -27.65
CA LEU A 188 9.01 7.80 -28.18
C LEU A 188 9.12 6.32 -28.60
N GLY A 189 8.00 5.60 -28.58
CA GLY A 189 7.94 4.19 -28.96
C GLY A 189 8.55 3.27 -27.90
N SER A 190 7.90 2.13 -27.70
CA SER A 190 8.45 1.03 -26.92
C SER A 190 9.80 0.60 -27.54
N GLY A 191 10.91 0.98 -26.92
CA GLY A 191 12.26 0.79 -27.46
C GLY A 191 13.14 2.04 -27.61
N GLY A 192 12.69 3.22 -27.19
CA GLY A 192 13.56 4.40 -27.12
C GLY A 192 14.76 4.19 -26.17
N SER A 193 15.93 4.76 -26.51
CA SER A 193 17.14 4.70 -25.67
C SER A 193 16.86 5.12 -24.21
N SER A 194 15.94 6.06 -24.01
CA SER A 194 15.52 6.55 -22.69
C SER A 194 14.74 5.53 -21.86
N GLU A 195 13.92 4.66 -22.48
CA GLU A 195 13.22 3.58 -21.78
C GLU A 195 14.23 2.53 -21.30
N SER A 196 15.19 2.19 -22.16
CA SER A 196 16.27 1.26 -21.82
C SER A 196 17.14 1.78 -20.66
N LEU A 197 17.51 3.06 -20.69
CA LEU A 197 18.27 3.70 -19.61
C LEU A 197 17.47 3.70 -18.31
N TYR A 198 16.21 4.15 -18.33
CA TYR A 198 15.32 4.11 -17.16
C TYR A 198 15.23 2.70 -16.56
N LEU A 199 14.95 1.69 -17.38
CA LEU A 199 14.83 0.31 -16.91
C LEU A 199 16.16 -0.23 -16.38
N SER A 200 17.30 0.18 -16.96
CA SER A 200 18.62 -0.23 -16.49
C SER A 200 18.99 0.38 -15.14
N GLU A 201 18.67 1.66 -14.92
CA GLU A 201 18.88 2.33 -13.63
C GLU A 201 17.90 1.78 -12.58
N LEU A 202 16.65 1.54 -12.97
CA LEU A 202 15.68 0.89 -12.09
C LEU A 202 16.16 -0.51 -11.69
N SER A 203 16.67 -1.30 -12.63
CA SER A 203 17.21 -2.63 -12.38
C SER A 203 18.34 -2.60 -11.35
N ARG A 204 19.26 -1.64 -11.46
CA ARG A 204 20.34 -1.42 -10.49
C ARG A 204 19.83 -1.02 -9.12
N ASN A 205 18.90 -0.08 -9.05
CA ASN A 205 18.28 0.37 -7.81
C ASN A 205 17.56 -0.79 -7.08
N LEU A 206 16.80 -1.60 -7.81
CA LEU A 206 16.14 -2.78 -7.25
C LEU A 206 17.14 -3.81 -6.73
N ALA A 207 18.24 -4.05 -7.46
CA ALA A 207 19.28 -4.95 -7.00
C ALA A 207 19.96 -4.42 -5.72
N GLU A 208 20.28 -3.12 -5.68
CA GLU A 208 20.84 -2.47 -4.50
C GLU A 208 19.91 -2.59 -3.29
N TYR A 209 18.62 -2.29 -3.47
CA TYR A 209 17.59 -2.42 -2.43
C TYR A 209 17.53 -3.84 -1.85
N LEU A 210 17.60 -4.86 -2.71
CA LEU A 210 17.59 -6.27 -2.32
C LEU A 210 18.86 -6.71 -1.60
N THR A 211 20.01 -6.15 -1.97
CA THR A 211 21.31 -6.47 -1.37
C THR A 211 21.67 -5.59 -0.17
N ASP A 212 20.90 -4.56 0.14
CA ASP A 212 21.12 -3.71 1.30
C ASP A 212 20.98 -4.52 2.60
N ASP A 213 22.11 -4.86 3.21
CA ASP A 213 22.19 -5.66 4.43
C ASP A 213 21.46 -5.05 5.61
N ARG A 214 21.27 -3.72 5.61
CA ARG A 214 20.54 -2.98 6.66
C ARG A 214 19.07 -3.33 6.65
N ARG A 215 18.48 -3.44 5.47
CA ARG A 215 17.07 -3.83 5.29
C ARG A 215 16.93 -5.34 5.34
N GLY A 216 17.90 -6.05 4.75
CA GLY A 216 17.94 -7.50 4.75
C GLY A 216 16.69 -8.15 4.17
N VAL A 217 16.06 -7.52 3.17
CA VAL A 217 14.75 -7.95 2.63
C VAL A 217 14.76 -9.42 2.21
N LEU A 218 15.76 -9.84 1.43
CA LEU A 218 15.92 -11.25 1.06
C LEU A 218 16.22 -12.14 2.26
N ARG A 219 16.97 -11.67 3.26
CA ARG A 219 17.34 -12.46 4.44
C ARG A 219 16.14 -12.74 5.33
N LEU A 220 15.24 -11.76 5.49
CA LEU A 220 14.00 -11.91 6.24
C LEU A 220 13.08 -12.97 5.62
N GLU A 221 13.15 -13.10 4.30
CA GLU A 221 12.26 -13.97 3.50
C GLU A 221 12.98 -15.27 3.09
N GLY A 222 13.89 -15.75 3.94
CA GLY A 222 14.54 -17.04 3.74
C GLY A 222 15.43 -17.13 2.50
N GLY A 223 15.84 -15.99 1.93
CA GLY A 223 16.74 -15.86 0.79
C GLY A 223 16.08 -15.99 -0.58
N ILE A 224 14.75 -16.01 -0.67
CA ILE A 224 13.98 -16.11 -1.91
C ILE A 224 12.60 -15.45 -1.73
N MET A 225 12.18 -14.62 -2.69
CA MET A 225 10.92 -13.88 -2.58
C MET A 225 10.19 -13.89 -3.92
N SER A 226 8.86 -13.91 -3.93
CA SER A 226 8.11 -13.75 -5.18
C SER A 226 8.28 -12.35 -5.75
N LEU A 227 8.26 -12.22 -7.08
CA LEU A 227 8.37 -10.91 -7.73
C LEU A 227 7.22 -9.98 -7.31
N VAL A 228 6.04 -10.56 -7.06
CA VAL A 228 4.83 -9.83 -6.64
C VAL A 228 4.98 -9.29 -5.23
N ASP A 229 5.46 -10.12 -4.29
CA ASP A 229 5.70 -9.69 -2.91
C ASP A 229 6.79 -8.63 -2.87
N LEU A 230 7.85 -8.81 -3.66
CA LEU A 230 8.91 -7.82 -3.77
C LEU A 230 8.38 -6.47 -4.30
N TRP A 231 7.56 -6.50 -5.35
CA TRP A 231 6.93 -5.28 -5.87
C TRP A 231 6.09 -4.57 -4.80
N ALA A 232 5.33 -5.32 -4.01
CA ALA A 232 4.50 -4.78 -2.94
C ALA A 232 5.34 -4.17 -1.81
N VAL A 233 6.38 -4.88 -1.34
CA VAL A 233 7.30 -4.42 -0.29
C VAL A 233 8.06 -3.18 -0.75
N PHE A 234 8.55 -3.19 -1.99
CA PHE A 234 9.29 -2.07 -2.56
C PHE A 234 8.42 -0.81 -2.67
N ASN A 235 7.24 -0.90 -3.27
CA ASN A 235 6.32 0.23 -3.40
C ASN A 235 5.75 0.69 -2.04
N GLY A 236 5.50 -0.26 -1.12
CA GLY A 236 5.09 0.05 0.25
C GLY A 236 6.14 0.88 0.99
N SER A 237 7.42 0.61 0.76
CA SER A 237 8.52 1.37 1.37
C SER A 237 8.69 2.80 0.84
N ARG A 238 7.98 3.19 -0.24
CA ARG A 238 8.02 4.54 -0.82
C ARG A 238 6.90 5.48 -0.30
N ASN A 239 6.12 5.05 0.69
CA ASN A 239 5.05 5.85 1.33
C ASN A 239 4.08 6.55 0.34
N GLY A 240 3.82 5.93 -0.81
CA GLY A 240 2.85 6.43 -1.80
C GLY A 240 3.38 7.48 -2.78
N VAL A 241 4.68 7.75 -2.81
CA VAL A 241 5.31 8.66 -3.77
C VAL A 241 6.14 7.85 -4.77
N GLU A 242 6.10 8.23 -6.06
CA GLU A 242 6.91 7.61 -7.12
C GLU A 242 6.75 6.08 -7.22
N LEU A 243 5.51 5.61 -7.37
CA LEU A 243 5.20 4.19 -7.49
C LEU A 243 5.65 3.62 -8.83
N ILE A 244 6.14 2.38 -8.81
CA ILE A 244 6.55 1.66 -10.02
C ILE A 244 5.40 0.76 -10.49
N SER A 245 5.12 0.79 -11.80
CA SER A 245 4.13 -0.11 -12.39
C SER A 245 4.61 -1.57 -12.38
N PRO A 246 3.71 -2.56 -12.22
CA PRO A 246 4.10 -3.98 -12.26
C PRO A 246 4.85 -4.38 -13.54
N ALA A 247 4.47 -3.80 -14.70
CA ALA A 247 5.08 -4.09 -15.98
C ALA A 247 6.53 -3.57 -16.08
N ASP A 248 6.80 -2.36 -15.57
CA ASP A 248 8.17 -1.83 -15.54
C ASP A 248 9.04 -2.60 -14.55
N PHE A 249 8.45 -3.04 -13.44
CA PHE A 249 9.13 -3.84 -12.43
C PHE A 249 9.60 -5.19 -13.00
N GLU A 250 8.74 -5.89 -13.74
CA GLU A 250 9.09 -7.12 -14.44
C GLU A 250 10.18 -6.90 -15.49
N LYS A 251 10.04 -5.87 -16.32
CA LYS A 251 11.05 -5.51 -17.33
C LYS A 251 12.41 -5.23 -16.68
N ALA A 252 12.45 -4.46 -15.59
CA ALA A 252 13.69 -4.15 -14.87
C ALA A 252 14.31 -5.39 -14.21
N ALA A 253 13.51 -6.28 -13.63
CA ALA A 253 13.97 -7.54 -13.07
C ALA A 253 14.57 -8.48 -14.14
N SER A 254 14.01 -8.47 -15.36
CA SER A 254 14.55 -9.25 -16.49
C SER A 254 15.94 -8.80 -16.95
N LEU A 255 16.37 -7.58 -16.59
CA LEU A 255 17.68 -7.06 -16.93
C LEU A 255 18.80 -7.50 -15.98
N TRP A 256 18.48 -8.09 -14.82
CA TRP A 256 19.48 -8.46 -13.81
C TRP A 256 20.53 -9.43 -14.35
N GLU A 257 20.12 -10.43 -15.13
CA GLU A 257 21.05 -11.39 -15.75
C GLU A 257 21.94 -10.71 -16.81
N LYS A 258 21.36 -9.82 -17.61
CA LYS A 258 22.09 -9.07 -18.66
C LYS A 258 23.13 -8.13 -18.06
N LEU A 259 22.78 -7.48 -16.94
CA LEU A 259 23.63 -6.53 -16.23
C LEU A 259 24.59 -7.21 -15.24
N LYS A 260 24.52 -8.53 -15.08
CA LYS A 260 25.35 -9.33 -14.15
C LYS A 260 25.29 -8.81 -12.71
N LEU A 261 24.10 -8.46 -12.26
CA LEU A 261 23.86 -8.02 -10.88
C LEU A 261 23.86 -9.22 -9.91
N PRO A 262 24.10 -9.01 -8.61
CA PRO A 262 24.17 -10.09 -7.61
C PRO A 262 22.84 -10.80 -7.31
N VAL A 263 21.76 -10.43 -8.01
CA VAL A 263 20.42 -11.02 -7.93
C VAL A 263 20.00 -11.56 -9.29
N ARG A 264 19.10 -12.54 -9.29
CA ARG A 264 18.56 -13.15 -10.52
C ARG A 264 17.05 -13.38 -10.42
N LEU A 265 16.39 -13.30 -11.57
CA LEU A 265 14.98 -13.63 -11.73
C LEU A 265 14.86 -15.08 -12.19
N ARG A 266 14.27 -15.94 -11.35
CA ARG A 266 13.99 -17.34 -11.68
C ARG A 266 12.50 -17.52 -11.95
N ARG A 267 12.15 -18.39 -12.88
CA ARG A 267 10.77 -18.79 -13.17
C ARG A 267 10.59 -20.26 -12.81
N PHE A 268 9.63 -20.57 -11.95
CA PHE A 268 9.21 -21.94 -11.67
C PHE A 268 8.29 -22.50 -12.74
N LYS A 269 7.98 -23.79 -12.67
CA LYS A 269 7.14 -24.49 -13.67
C LYS A 269 5.70 -24.00 -13.69
N SER A 270 5.16 -23.59 -12.56
CA SER A 270 3.84 -22.93 -12.49
C SER A 270 3.80 -21.57 -13.20
N GLY A 271 4.96 -21.00 -13.52
CA GLY A 271 5.09 -19.64 -14.02
C GLY A 271 5.36 -18.61 -12.93
N LEU A 272 5.40 -19.00 -11.65
CA LEU A 272 5.76 -18.10 -10.56
C LEU A 272 7.17 -17.54 -10.78
N LEU A 273 7.25 -16.20 -10.80
CA LEU A 273 8.50 -15.46 -10.86
C LEU A 273 9.01 -15.19 -9.45
N VAL A 274 10.26 -15.54 -9.20
CA VAL A 274 10.92 -15.36 -7.91
C VAL A 274 12.28 -14.71 -8.07
N VAL A 275 12.67 -14.00 -7.03
CA VAL A 275 13.93 -13.28 -6.93
C VAL A 275 14.78 -13.95 -5.88
N GLN A 276 16.01 -14.25 -6.23
CA GLN A 276 17.00 -14.83 -5.33
C GLN A 276 18.39 -14.29 -5.65
N ARG A 277 19.33 -14.47 -4.73
CA ARG A 277 20.73 -14.16 -4.99
C ARG A 277 21.33 -15.12 -6.01
N THR A 278 22.37 -14.66 -6.69
CA THR A 278 23.09 -15.44 -7.73
C THR A 278 23.89 -16.63 -7.18
N ASP A 279 24.26 -16.62 -5.90
CA ASP A 279 25.03 -17.66 -5.22
C ASP A 279 24.19 -18.85 -4.73
N ARG A 280 22.86 -18.70 -4.74
CA ARG A 280 21.91 -19.74 -4.38
C ARG A 280 21.65 -20.66 -5.57
N SER A 281 21.79 -21.97 -5.38
CA SER A 281 21.48 -23.00 -6.37
C SER A 281 20.38 -23.93 -5.89
N ASP A 282 19.64 -24.48 -6.84
CA ASP A 282 18.51 -25.39 -6.58
C ASP A 282 18.99 -26.62 -5.79
N ASP A 283 20.14 -27.20 -6.17
CA ASP A 283 20.73 -28.36 -5.48
C ASP A 283 21.02 -28.10 -4.00
N LYS A 284 21.50 -26.90 -3.66
CA LYS A 284 21.76 -26.52 -2.26
C LYS A 284 20.47 -26.39 -1.48
N THR A 285 19.43 -25.82 -2.09
CA THR A 285 18.11 -25.71 -1.47
C THR A 285 17.52 -27.10 -1.21
N VAL A 286 17.61 -28.02 -2.17
CA VAL A 286 17.12 -29.40 -2.00
C VAL A 286 17.88 -30.12 -0.89
N GLN A 287 19.21 -29.97 -0.83
CA GLN A 287 20.02 -30.54 0.25
C GLN A 287 19.62 -30.00 1.63
N GLN A 288 19.33 -28.70 1.73
CA GLN A 288 18.85 -28.06 2.97
C GLN A 288 17.47 -28.58 3.39
N ILE A 289 16.55 -28.74 2.44
CA ILE A 289 15.22 -29.31 2.72
C ILE A 289 15.38 -30.76 3.21
N GLN A 290 16.19 -31.57 2.55
CA GLN A 290 16.44 -32.95 2.96
C GLN A 290 17.12 -33.05 4.33
N SER A 291 18.10 -32.20 4.63
CA SER A 291 18.74 -32.19 5.96
C SER A 291 17.74 -31.83 7.05
N TRP A 292 16.91 -30.81 6.82
CA TRP A 292 15.88 -30.42 7.77
C TRP A 292 14.86 -31.54 8.02
N ILE A 293 14.38 -32.19 6.96
CA ILE A 293 13.42 -33.30 7.08
C ILE A 293 14.05 -34.47 7.86
N ARG A 294 15.34 -34.75 7.66
CA ARG A 294 16.07 -35.79 8.41
C ARG A 294 16.36 -35.44 9.87
N ASP A 295 16.34 -34.15 10.22
CA ASP A 295 16.56 -33.66 11.58
C ASP A 295 15.26 -33.58 12.39
N LEU A 296 14.10 -33.82 11.77
CA LEU A 296 12.84 -33.92 12.47
C LEU A 296 12.83 -35.13 13.41
N PRO A 297 12.29 -34.98 14.64
CA PRO A 297 12.35 -36.02 15.67
C PRO A 297 11.52 -37.26 15.37
N SER A 298 10.62 -37.20 14.40
CA SER A 298 9.82 -38.34 13.94
C SER A 298 9.75 -38.35 12.41
N LEU A 299 9.68 -39.55 11.83
CA LEU A 299 9.46 -39.68 10.39
C LEU A 299 8.03 -39.24 10.08
N ARG A 300 7.88 -37.97 9.74
CA ARG A 300 6.62 -37.35 9.37
C ARG A 300 6.80 -36.59 8.07
N GLY A 301 5.78 -36.64 7.22
CA GLY A 301 5.71 -35.80 6.03
C GLY A 301 5.57 -34.34 6.44
N VAL A 302 6.19 -33.45 5.65
CA VAL A 302 6.11 -32.01 5.83
C VAL A 302 5.11 -31.40 4.86
N THR A 303 4.40 -30.38 5.33
CA THR A 303 3.50 -29.58 4.50
C THR A 303 4.22 -28.33 3.96
N ALA A 304 3.66 -27.73 2.91
CA ALA A 304 4.17 -26.45 2.38
C ALA A 304 4.14 -25.34 3.44
N GLN A 305 3.15 -25.34 4.33
CA GLN A 305 3.03 -24.35 5.41
C GLN A 305 4.14 -24.50 6.47
N GLU A 306 4.43 -25.74 6.89
CA GLU A 306 5.53 -25.98 7.85
C GLU A 306 6.88 -25.62 7.26
N THR A 307 7.07 -25.92 5.97
CA THR A 307 8.30 -25.57 5.23
C THR A 307 8.44 -24.06 5.13
N ALA A 308 7.36 -23.35 4.78
CA ALA A 308 7.32 -21.88 4.77
C ALA A 308 7.71 -21.28 6.12
N GLN A 309 7.16 -21.80 7.22
CA GLN A 309 7.46 -21.32 8.57
C GLN A 309 8.92 -21.59 8.97
N HIS A 310 9.47 -22.75 8.62
CA HIS A 310 10.84 -23.09 9.00
C HIS A 310 11.87 -22.24 8.26
N PHE A 311 11.71 -22.09 6.94
CA PHE A 311 12.68 -21.38 6.11
C PHE A 311 12.40 -19.87 6.00
N GLY A 312 11.25 -19.40 6.48
CA GLY A 312 10.82 -18.00 6.31
C GLY A 312 10.43 -17.68 4.87
N TRP A 313 9.90 -18.66 4.13
CA TRP A 313 9.43 -18.47 2.75
C TRP A 313 7.93 -18.15 2.74
N SER A 314 7.47 -17.51 1.67
CA SER A 314 6.03 -17.47 1.39
C SER A 314 5.53 -18.87 1.03
N VAL A 315 4.26 -19.17 1.34
CA VAL A 315 3.68 -20.51 1.12
C VAL A 315 3.75 -20.94 -0.36
N GLY A 316 3.57 -19.99 -1.28
CA GLY A 316 3.70 -20.26 -2.72
C GLY A 316 5.13 -20.62 -3.12
N VAL A 317 6.14 -19.95 -2.57
CA VAL A 317 7.55 -20.32 -2.82
C VAL A 317 7.86 -21.69 -2.21
N ALA A 318 7.36 -21.97 -1.01
CA ALA A 318 7.56 -23.25 -0.35
C ALA A 318 6.94 -24.42 -1.13
N SER A 319 5.76 -24.26 -1.74
CA SER A 319 5.18 -25.32 -2.57
C SER A 319 6.03 -25.59 -3.81
N GLU A 320 6.49 -24.55 -4.50
CA GLU A 320 7.33 -24.70 -5.70
C GLU A 320 8.70 -25.33 -5.40
N GLU A 321 9.33 -24.97 -4.27
CA GLU A 321 10.61 -25.57 -3.85
C GLU A 321 10.45 -27.04 -3.46
N LEU A 322 9.34 -27.43 -2.82
CA LEU A 322 9.03 -28.83 -2.51
C LEU A 322 8.71 -29.65 -3.77
N GLU A 323 7.94 -29.10 -4.70
CA GLU A 323 7.67 -29.73 -5.99
C GLU A 323 8.96 -29.89 -6.81
N MET A 324 9.83 -28.88 -6.81
CA MET A 324 11.14 -28.98 -7.46
C MET A 324 12.01 -30.08 -6.84
N ALA A 325 12.04 -30.19 -5.52
CA ALA A 325 12.77 -31.26 -4.83
C ALA A 325 12.21 -32.65 -5.17
N GLU A 326 10.90 -32.78 -5.33
CA GLU A 326 10.28 -34.02 -5.79
C GLU A 326 10.68 -34.37 -7.23
N GLU A 327 10.72 -33.39 -8.13
CA GLU A 327 11.12 -33.61 -9.52
C GLU A 327 12.58 -34.02 -9.67
N GLN A 328 13.45 -33.58 -8.76
CA GLN A 328 14.81 -34.08 -8.63
C GLN A 328 14.89 -35.49 -8.02
N GLY A 329 13.76 -36.07 -7.60
CA GLY A 329 13.67 -37.37 -6.96
C GLY A 329 14.11 -37.37 -5.50
N ALA A 330 14.32 -36.20 -4.89
CA ALA A 330 14.76 -36.07 -3.51
C ALA A 330 13.63 -36.31 -2.49
N LEU A 331 12.40 -35.94 -2.86
CA LEU A 331 11.19 -36.09 -2.07
C LEU A 331 10.14 -36.90 -2.84
N CYS A 332 9.14 -37.42 -2.13
CA CYS A 332 7.94 -38.03 -2.72
C CYS A 332 6.68 -37.40 -2.12
N ARG A 333 5.62 -37.29 -2.93
CA ARG A 333 4.34 -36.69 -2.53
C ARG A 333 3.35 -37.74 -2.03
N GLU A 334 2.65 -37.43 -0.95
CA GLU A 334 1.48 -38.17 -0.46
C GLU A 334 0.26 -37.25 -0.50
N GLY A 335 -0.77 -37.64 -1.25
CA GLY A 335 -2.06 -36.95 -1.28
C GLY A 335 -3.06 -37.65 -0.37
N GLY A 336 -3.45 -36.97 0.73
CA GLY A 336 -4.45 -37.47 1.67
C GLY A 336 -5.62 -36.52 1.86
N ILE A 337 -6.57 -36.91 2.71
CA ILE A 337 -7.69 -36.05 3.13
C ILE A 337 -7.23 -34.82 3.92
N GLU A 338 -6.05 -34.90 4.56
CA GLU A 338 -5.44 -33.81 5.33
C GLU A 338 -4.67 -32.82 4.44
N GLY A 339 -4.55 -33.11 3.13
CA GLY A 339 -3.80 -32.32 2.17
C GLY A 339 -2.58 -33.03 1.59
N LEU A 340 -1.69 -32.25 0.99
CA LEU A 340 -0.46 -32.72 0.36
C LEU A 340 0.69 -32.71 1.38
N ARG A 341 1.35 -33.86 1.54
CA ARG A 341 2.56 -34.01 2.36
C ARG A 341 3.73 -34.47 1.50
N PHE A 342 4.92 -33.97 1.82
CA PHE A 342 6.16 -34.37 1.19
C PHE A 342 7.00 -35.18 2.17
N TRP A 343 7.54 -36.29 1.67
CA TRP A 343 8.32 -37.25 2.44
C TRP A 343 9.71 -37.40 1.82
N PRO A 344 10.73 -37.79 2.59
CA PRO A 344 12.01 -38.16 2.01
C PRO A 344 11.81 -39.37 1.08
N ASN A 345 12.42 -39.33 -0.10
CA ASN A 345 12.22 -40.40 -1.09
C ASN A 345 13.04 -41.65 -0.74
N LEU A 346 12.44 -42.53 0.08
CA LEU A 346 13.05 -43.81 0.45
C LEU A 346 12.99 -44.86 -0.68
N LEU A 347 12.22 -44.63 -1.75
CA LEU A 347 12.04 -45.59 -2.85
C LEU A 347 13.26 -45.67 -3.77
N VAL A 348 14.14 -44.67 -3.70
CA VAL A 348 15.35 -44.55 -4.55
C VAL A 348 16.62 -44.96 -3.79
N LEU A 349 16.53 -45.14 -2.47
CA LEU A 349 17.64 -45.59 -1.63
C LEU A 349 17.91 -47.09 -1.82
N GLY A 350 19.17 -47.51 -1.71
CA GLY A 350 19.53 -48.93 -1.70
C GLY A 350 19.06 -49.63 -0.41
N ASP A 351 18.93 -50.96 -0.44
CA ASP A 351 18.43 -51.75 0.71
C ASP A 351 19.19 -51.47 2.02
N ASP A 352 20.50 -51.19 1.96
CA ASP A 352 21.34 -50.86 3.12
C ASP A 352 21.03 -49.47 3.71
N ASP A 353 20.72 -48.48 2.85
CA ASP A 353 20.36 -47.12 3.27
C ASP A 353 18.93 -47.06 3.84
N ILE A 354 18.03 -47.88 3.27
CA ILE A 354 16.67 -48.06 3.79
C ILE A 354 16.74 -48.68 5.19
N ALA A 355 17.57 -49.71 5.39
CA ALA A 355 17.75 -50.35 6.70
C ALA A 355 18.32 -49.36 7.74
N TYR A 356 19.28 -48.51 7.34
CA TYR A 356 19.81 -47.46 8.20
C TYR A 356 18.73 -46.44 8.62
N GLU A 357 17.97 -45.89 7.67
CA GLU A 357 16.90 -44.94 7.97
C GLU A 357 15.79 -45.59 8.82
N LEU A 358 15.36 -46.82 8.50
CA LEU A 358 14.36 -47.55 9.30
C LEU A 358 14.84 -47.84 10.73
N SER A 359 16.12 -48.14 10.93
CA SER A 359 16.71 -48.36 12.26
C SER A 359 16.73 -47.08 13.10
N ARG A 360 16.94 -45.92 12.45
CA ARG A 360 16.91 -44.60 13.08
C ARG A 360 15.50 -44.23 13.54
N ILE A 361 14.49 -44.56 12.74
CA ILE A 361 13.07 -44.36 13.08
C ILE A 361 12.66 -45.20 14.30
N THR A 362 13.10 -46.45 14.36
CA THR A 362 12.75 -47.35 15.47
C THR A 362 13.38 -46.93 16.79
N MET A 363 14.55 -46.28 16.78
CA MET A 363 15.15 -45.69 17.98
C MET A 363 14.51 -44.37 18.42
N ALA A 364 13.90 -43.60 17.51
CA ALA A 364 13.22 -42.34 17.85
C ALA A 364 11.80 -42.54 18.41
N ALA A 365 11.22 -43.74 18.22
CA ALA A 365 9.88 -44.10 18.71
C ALA A 365 9.86 -44.73 20.12
N THR A 366 11.03 -44.94 20.73
CA THR A 366 11.22 -45.35 22.14
C THR A 366 11.72 -44.17 22.96
#